data_AF-A0A4S2F8P8-F1
#
_entry.id   AF-A0A4S2F8P8-F1
#
_cell.length_a   1.000
_cell.length_b   1.000
_cell.length_c   1.000
_cell.angle_alpha   90.00
_cell.angle_beta   90.00
_cell.angle_gamma   90.00
#
_symmetry.space_group_name_H-M   'P 1'
#
loop_
_entity.id
_entity.type
_entity.pdbx_description
1 polymer ?
#
loop_
_entity_poly.entity_id
_entity_poly.type
_entity_poly.pdbx_seq_one_letter_code
_entity_poly.pdbx_strand_id
1 'polypeptide(L)'
;GTKGVKEEKITWTKIHCSLVAGVVLFFLNWWLLELPLPHTADAVFYIVTLSAGYICMLMAGTWMSRLLKNNLMDDVFNTENESFMQETRLIENEYSVNLPTRFYYKKKWNNGWINVVNPFRASLVLGTPGSGKSYAVVNSYIKQQIEKGFALYCYDYKFPDLSEIAYNHLLTHLDGYKVKPKFYVINFDDPR
;
A
#
# COMPACT_ATOMS: atom_id res chain seq x y z
N GLY A 1 -9.34 -5.70 -27.18
CA GLY A 1 -9.01 -6.71 -26.16
C GLY A 1 -10.30 -7.27 -25.61
N THR A 2 -10.55 -8.55 -25.84
CA THR A 2 -11.76 -9.24 -25.37
C THR A 2 -11.77 -9.22 -23.84
N LYS A 3 -12.66 -8.40 -23.27
CA LYS A 3 -12.97 -8.44 -21.83
C LYS A 3 -13.49 -9.84 -21.52
N GLY A 4 -12.63 -10.65 -20.90
CA GLY A 4 -13.01 -11.93 -20.33
C GLY A 4 -14.23 -11.73 -19.44
N VAL A 5 -15.26 -12.50 -19.74
CA VAL A 5 -16.56 -12.54 -19.06
C VAL A 5 -16.34 -12.61 -17.55
N LYS A 6 -17.17 -11.88 -16.80
CA LYS A 6 -17.26 -11.84 -15.32
C LYS A 6 -16.67 -13.10 -14.69
N GLU A 7 -15.57 -12.94 -13.97
CA GLU A 7 -15.02 -13.98 -13.11
C GLU A 7 -16.13 -14.48 -12.19
N GLU A 8 -16.71 -15.63 -12.50
CA GLU A 8 -17.39 -16.39 -11.47
C GLU A 8 -16.38 -16.60 -10.36
N LYS A 9 -16.74 -16.27 -9.12
CA LYS A 9 -15.92 -16.59 -7.95
C LYS A 9 -15.78 -18.12 -7.89
N ILE A 10 -14.72 -18.64 -8.51
CA ILE A 10 -14.33 -20.05 -8.45
C ILE A 10 -13.89 -20.28 -7.01
N THR A 11 -14.71 -20.97 -6.24
CA THR A 11 -14.38 -21.37 -4.87
C THR A 11 -13.76 -22.76 -4.86
N TRP A 12 -12.85 -23.03 -3.93
CA TRP A 12 -12.26 -24.36 -3.72
C TRP A 12 -13.34 -25.45 -3.58
N THR A 13 -14.47 -25.13 -2.96
CA THR A 13 -15.62 -26.04 -2.82
C THR A 13 -16.14 -26.52 -4.18
N LYS A 14 -16.28 -25.64 -5.18
CA LYS A 14 -16.74 -26.02 -6.52
C LYS A 14 -15.74 -26.94 -7.22
N ILE A 15 -14.44 -26.65 -7.08
CA ILE A 15 -13.37 -27.48 -7.64
C ILE A 15 -13.41 -28.88 -7.04
N HIS A 16 -13.51 -28.99 -5.71
CA HIS A 16 -13.59 -30.29 -5.04
C HIS A 16 -14.84 -31.07 -5.41
N CYS A 17 -16.02 -30.43 -5.44
CA CYS A 17 -17.26 -31.11 -5.84
C CYS A 17 -17.18 -31.64 -7.28
N SER A 18 -16.69 -30.84 -8.23
CA SER A 18 -16.54 -31.27 -9.62
C SER A 18 -15.46 -32.34 -9.80
N LEU A 19 -14.38 -32.27 -9.02
CA LEU A 19 -13.33 -33.29 -9.03
C LEU A 19 -13.84 -34.62 -8.47
N VAL A 20 -14.52 -34.61 -7.33
CA VAL A 20 -15.08 -35.82 -6.70
C VAL A 20 -16.14 -36.44 -7.61
N ALA A 21 -17.08 -35.65 -8.13
CA ALA A 21 -18.07 -36.15 -9.08
C ALA A 21 -17.41 -36.73 -10.35
N GLY A 22 -16.38 -36.06 -10.86
CA GLY A 22 -15.61 -36.54 -12.02
C GLY A 22 -14.91 -37.87 -11.77
N VAL A 23 -14.23 -38.02 -10.62
CA VAL A 23 -13.54 -39.25 -10.23
C VAL A 23 -14.52 -40.40 -10.03
N VAL A 24 -15.65 -40.15 -9.35
CA VAL A 24 -16.67 -41.18 -9.11
C VAL A 24 -17.28 -41.64 -10.44
N LEU A 25 -17.69 -40.72 -11.31
CA LEU A 25 -18.31 -41.06 -12.59
C LEU A 25 -17.34 -41.70 -13.60
N PHE A 26 -16.04 -41.42 -13.51
CA PHE A 26 -15.05 -41.93 -14.45
C PHE A 26 -14.40 -43.24 -14.00
N PHE A 27 -14.07 -43.39 -12.71
CA PHE A 27 -13.34 -44.56 -12.19
C PHE A 27 -14.24 -45.58 -11.48
N LEU A 28 -15.42 -45.19 -10.98
CA LEU A 28 -16.32 -46.06 -10.21
C LEU A 28 -17.61 -46.42 -10.97
N ASN A 29 -17.56 -46.44 -12.31
CA ASN A 29 -18.73 -46.70 -13.16
C ASN A 29 -18.77 -48.13 -13.75
N TRP A 30 -17.84 -49.01 -13.37
CA TRP A 30 -17.70 -50.37 -13.92
C TRP A 30 -18.94 -51.27 -13.68
N TRP A 31 -19.58 -51.14 -12.52
CA TRP A 31 -20.78 -51.90 -12.13
C TRP A 31 -22.02 -51.63 -13.02
N LEU A 32 -22.03 -50.53 -13.78
CA LEU A 32 -23.12 -50.23 -14.74
C LEU A 32 -23.21 -51.27 -15.86
N LEU A 33 -22.13 -52.02 -16.13
CA LEU A 33 -22.09 -53.07 -17.13
C LEU A 33 -22.66 -54.41 -16.63
N GLU A 34 -22.92 -54.54 -15.33
CA GLU A 34 -23.41 -55.77 -14.69
C GLU A 34 -24.90 -55.69 -14.31
N LEU A 35 -25.60 -54.64 -14.73
CA LEU A 35 -27.02 -54.46 -14.45
C LEU A 35 -27.88 -55.45 -15.25
N PRO A 36 -29.02 -55.91 -14.71
CA PRO A 36 -29.94 -56.82 -15.40
C PRO A 36 -30.80 -56.06 -16.42
N LEU A 37 -30.17 -55.29 -17.30
CA LEU A 37 -30.79 -54.50 -18.35
C LEU A 37 -30.42 -55.05 -19.73
N PRO A 38 -31.07 -54.59 -20.81
CA PRO A 38 -30.61 -54.89 -22.15
C PRO A 38 -29.17 -54.41 -22.34
N HIS A 39 -28.30 -55.25 -22.92
CA HIS A 39 -26.88 -54.93 -23.12
C HIS A 39 -26.61 -53.59 -23.84
N THR A 40 -27.55 -53.14 -24.69
CA THR A 40 -27.48 -51.84 -25.35
C THR A 40 -27.68 -50.67 -24.39
N ALA A 41 -28.55 -50.82 -23.37
CA ALA A 41 -28.80 -49.80 -22.36
C ALA A 41 -27.59 -49.64 -21.43
N ASP A 42 -26.98 -50.74 -20.98
CA ASP A 42 -25.80 -50.72 -20.11
C ASP A 42 -24.61 -50.02 -20.76
N ALA A 43 -24.35 -50.33 -22.03
CA ALA A 43 -23.31 -49.67 -22.81
C ALA A 43 -23.54 -48.16 -22.94
N VAL A 44 -24.78 -47.72 -23.17
CA VAL A 44 -25.12 -46.29 -23.27
C VAL A 44 -24.91 -45.59 -21.92
N PHE A 45 -25.39 -46.16 -20.81
CA PHE A 45 -25.19 -45.57 -19.48
C PHE A 45 -23.70 -45.49 -19.11
N TYR A 46 -22.93 -46.52 -19.43
CA TYR A 46 -21.49 -46.54 -19.21
C TYR A 46 -20.78 -45.43 -20.00
N ILE A 47 -21.08 -45.27 -21.29
CA ILE A 47 -20.46 -44.24 -22.13
C ILE A 47 -20.83 -42.82 -21.66
N VAL A 48 -22.10 -42.60 -21.28
CA VAL A 48 -22.57 -41.29 -20.81
C VAL A 48 -21.90 -40.91 -19.48
N THR A 49 -21.82 -41.83 -18.52
CA THR A 49 -21.18 -41.59 -17.22
C THR A 49 -19.68 -41.36 -17.37
N LEU A 50 -19.00 -42.15 -18.21
CA LEU A 50 -17.58 -41.97 -18.51
C LEU A 50 -17.30 -40.60 -19.14
N SER A 51 -18.11 -40.19 -20.12
CA SER A 51 -17.98 -38.91 -20.81
C SER A 51 -18.24 -37.73 -19.86
N ALA A 52 -19.28 -37.82 -19.04
CA ALA A 52 -19.59 -36.82 -18.03
C ALA A 52 -18.47 -36.70 -16.97
N GLY A 53 -17.96 -37.84 -16.49
CA GLY A 53 -16.84 -37.88 -15.55
C GLY A 53 -15.58 -37.21 -16.09
N TYR A 54 -15.24 -37.50 -17.36
CA TYR A 54 -14.11 -36.87 -18.04
C TYR A 54 -14.25 -35.35 -18.15
N ILE A 55 -15.43 -34.86 -18.55
CA ILE A 55 -15.71 -33.41 -18.64
C ILE A 55 -15.60 -32.75 -17.25
N CYS A 56 -16.14 -33.37 -16.21
CA CYS A 56 -16.04 -32.87 -14.83
C CYS A 56 -14.58 -32.75 -14.36
N MET A 57 -13.74 -33.74 -14.65
CA MET A 57 -12.32 -33.70 -14.32
C MET A 57 -11.56 -32.61 -15.10
N LEU A 58 -11.85 -32.44 -16.39
CA LEU A 58 -11.28 -31.36 -17.19
C LEU A 58 -11.66 -29.97 -16.64
N MET A 59 -12.93 -29.78 -16.29
CA MET A 59 -13.38 -28.51 -15.68
C MET A 59 -12.66 -28.25 -14.36
N ALA A 60 -12.57 -29.24 -13.46
CA ALA A 60 -11.85 -29.10 -12.20
C ALA A 60 -10.36 -28.75 -12.40
N GLY A 61 -9.69 -29.39 -13.36
CA GLY A 61 -8.29 -29.11 -13.69
C GLY A 61 -8.07 -27.69 -14.23
N THR A 62 -8.95 -27.21 -15.12
CA THR A 62 -8.85 -25.85 -15.65
C THR A 62 -9.10 -24.78 -14.58
N TRP A 63 -10.06 -25.00 -13.68
CA TRP A 63 -10.32 -24.09 -12.55
C TRP A 63 -9.17 -24.08 -11.55
N MET A 64 -8.60 -25.25 -11.23
CA MET A 64 -7.43 -25.37 -10.35
C MET A 64 -6.20 -24.66 -10.92
N SER A 65 -5.94 -24.83 -12.23
CA SER A 65 -4.82 -24.17 -12.92
C SER A 65 -4.95 -22.64 -12.88
N ARG A 66 -6.16 -22.11 -13.10
CA ARG A 66 -6.44 -20.66 -13.00
C ARG A 66 -6.23 -20.14 -11.58
N LEU A 67 -6.73 -20.86 -10.58
CA LEU A 67 -6.62 -20.45 -9.18
C LEU A 67 -5.17 -20.44 -8.69
N LEU A 68 -4.40 -21.47 -9.03
CA LEU A 68 -2.98 -21.56 -8.68
C LEU A 68 -2.14 -20.48 -9.38
N LYS A 69 -2.39 -20.21 -10.66
CA LYS A 69 -1.68 -19.14 -11.38
C LYS A 69 -1.99 -17.75 -10.83
N ASN A 70 -3.24 -17.48 -10.44
CA ASN A 70 -3.60 -16.19 -9.85
C ASN A 70 -3.03 -16.01 -8.43
N ASN A 71 -2.90 -17.08 -7.64
CA ASN A 71 -2.41 -16.98 -6.25
C ASN A 71 -0.88 -16.98 -6.14
N LEU A 72 -0.15 -17.46 -7.16
CA LEU A 72 1.32 -17.41 -7.24
C LEU A 72 1.85 -16.11 -7.88
N MET A 73 0.99 -15.41 -8.62
CA MET A 73 1.25 -14.07 -9.15
C MET A 73 0.78 -13.02 -8.14
N ASP A 74 1.13 -13.18 -6.86
CA ASP A 74 1.09 -12.04 -5.94
C ASP A 74 2.00 -10.97 -6.57
N ASP A 75 1.37 -9.87 -6.96
CA ASP A 75 1.98 -8.77 -7.70
C ASP A 75 3.38 -8.46 -7.16
N VAL A 76 4.37 -8.39 -8.05
CA VAL A 76 5.74 -7.98 -7.67
C VAL A 76 5.68 -6.59 -7.03
N PHE A 77 4.70 -5.77 -7.43
CA PHE A 77 4.35 -4.47 -6.86
C PHE A 77 3.24 -4.56 -5.80
N ASN A 78 3.29 -5.58 -4.92
CA ASN A 78 2.42 -5.60 -3.75
C ASN A 78 2.98 -4.71 -2.63
N THR A 79 2.09 -4.15 -1.81
CA THR A 79 2.48 -3.22 -0.72
C THR A 79 3.46 -3.84 0.27
N GLU A 80 3.49 -5.16 0.42
CA GLU A 80 4.47 -5.85 1.27
C GLU A 80 5.88 -5.84 0.64
N ASN A 81 5.99 -6.11 -0.65
CA ASN A 81 7.23 -6.19 -1.40
C ASN A 81 7.84 -4.80 -1.62
N GLU A 82 7.01 -3.76 -1.74
CA GLU A 82 7.45 -2.36 -1.79
C GLU A 82 7.73 -1.77 -0.40
N SER A 83 7.38 -2.48 0.68
CA SER A 83 7.61 -2.03 2.04
C SER A 83 8.95 -2.46 2.61
N PHE A 84 9.57 -1.58 3.39
CA PHE A 84 10.82 -1.86 4.08
C PHE A 84 10.84 -1.21 5.47
N MET A 85 11.70 -1.73 6.34
CA MET A 85 11.88 -1.19 7.68
C MET A 85 12.47 0.22 7.62
N GLN A 86 11.74 1.21 8.12
CA GLN A 86 12.24 2.58 8.28
C GLN A 86 12.76 2.81 9.71
N GLU A 87 13.46 3.93 9.93
CA GLU A 87 13.98 4.27 11.27
C GLU A 87 12.81 4.58 12.23
N THR A 88 12.81 3.89 13.38
CA THR A 88 11.76 4.03 14.40
C THR A 88 12.20 4.85 15.60
N ARG A 89 13.51 5.10 15.73
CA ARG A 89 14.06 5.91 16.81
C ARG A 89 14.01 7.39 16.44
N LEU A 90 13.58 8.20 17.38
CA LEU A 90 13.74 9.65 17.33
C LEU A 90 15.19 9.99 17.70
N ILE A 91 15.93 10.61 16.78
CA ILE A 91 17.34 10.98 16.99
C ILE A 91 17.44 12.50 17.00
N GLU A 92 17.42 13.07 18.20
CA GLU A 92 17.47 14.53 18.40
C GLU A 92 18.90 15.00 18.69
N ASN A 93 19.24 16.17 18.16
CA ASN A 93 20.44 16.92 18.51
C ASN A 93 20.20 18.44 18.33
N GLU A 94 21.22 19.25 18.61
CA GLU A 94 21.17 20.72 18.52
C GLU A 94 20.75 21.24 17.12
N TYR A 95 20.96 20.47 16.06
CA TYR A 95 20.75 20.87 14.67
C TYR A 95 19.64 20.09 13.96
N SER A 96 19.21 18.96 14.52
CA SER A 96 18.39 18.00 13.80
C SER A 96 17.02 18.58 13.41
N VAL A 97 16.37 18.01 12.41
CA VAL A 97 14.94 18.19 12.21
C VAL A 97 14.29 16.83 12.08
N ASN A 98 13.29 16.58 12.91
CA ASN A 98 12.70 15.27 13.10
C ASN A 98 11.24 15.27 12.65
N LEU A 99 10.91 14.50 11.62
CA LEU A 99 9.56 14.45 11.04
C LEU A 99 8.89 13.11 11.40
N PRO A 100 7.71 13.12 12.03
CA PRO A 100 6.99 11.89 12.32
C PRO A 100 6.44 11.27 11.03
N THR A 101 6.57 9.95 10.89
CA THR A 101 6.07 9.21 9.74
C THR A 101 5.28 7.97 10.14
N ARG A 102 4.53 7.42 9.19
CA ARG A 102 3.96 6.07 9.27
C ARG A 102 4.40 5.28 8.06
N PHE A 103 4.83 4.04 8.29
CA PHE A 103 5.23 3.13 7.24
C PHE A 103 4.61 1.76 7.46
N TYR A 104 4.29 1.09 6.35
CA TYR A 104 3.82 -0.28 6.38
C TYR A 104 5.04 -1.20 6.39
N TYR A 105 5.02 -2.27 7.19
CA TYR A 105 6.07 -3.29 7.19
C TYR A 105 5.55 -4.55 7.89
N LYS A 106 5.77 -5.74 7.30
CA LYS A 106 5.33 -7.05 7.82
C LYS A 106 3.84 -7.08 8.16
N LYS A 107 3.00 -6.68 7.21
CA LYS A 107 1.53 -6.64 7.31
C LYS A 107 0.98 -5.74 8.42
N LYS A 108 1.78 -4.78 8.90
CA LYS A 108 1.40 -3.86 9.98
C LYS A 108 1.83 -2.43 9.67
N TRP A 109 1.02 -1.48 10.15
CA TRP A 109 1.40 -0.08 10.20
C TRP A 109 2.29 0.18 11.41
N ASN A 110 3.42 0.83 11.18
CA ASN A 110 4.39 1.20 12.20
C ASN A 110 4.58 2.73 12.18
N ASN A 111 4.83 3.30 13.36
CA ASN A 111 5.26 4.68 13.47
C ASN A 111 6.78 4.75 13.26
N GLY A 112 7.25 5.80 12.59
CA GLY A 112 8.65 6.03 12.30
C GLY A 112 9.03 7.50 12.36
N TRP A 113 10.31 7.77 12.09
CA TRP A 113 10.87 9.11 12.08
C TRP A 113 11.81 9.30 10.90
N ILE A 114 11.66 10.42 10.20
CA ILE A 114 12.70 10.94 9.30
C ILE A 114 13.55 11.90 10.13
N ASN A 115 14.76 11.47 10.48
CA ASN A 115 15.72 12.24 11.25
C ASN A 115 16.72 12.93 10.31
N VAL A 116 16.54 14.23 10.04
CA VAL A 116 17.54 15.03 9.34
C VAL A 116 18.56 15.51 10.36
N VAL A 117 19.56 14.68 10.62
CA VAL A 117 20.56 14.86 11.70
C VAL A 117 21.37 16.16 11.55
N ASN A 118 21.62 16.59 10.31
CA ASN A 118 22.35 17.82 10.00
C ASN A 118 21.78 18.48 8.74
N PRO A 119 20.98 19.56 8.86
CA PRO A 119 20.36 20.25 7.73
C PRO A 119 21.25 21.31 7.05
N PHE A 120 22.50 21.52 7.48
CA PHE A 120 23.32 22.66 7.01
C PHE A 120 23.78 22.56 5.55
N ARG A 121 23.77 21.37 4.95
CA ARG A 121 24.17 21.15 3.54
C ARG A 121 23.05 21.41 2.52
N ALA A 122 21.89 21.86 2.99
CA ALA A 122 20.61 22.01 2.29
C ALA A 122 19.68 20.79 2.43
N SER A 123 18.39 21.12 2.58
CA SER A 123 17.27 20.19 2.56
C SER A 123 16.34 20.59 1.43
N LEU A 124 16.09 19.70 0.47
CA LEU A 124 15.23 19.95 -0.68
C LEU A 124 13.92 19.17 -0.55
N VAL A 125 12.79 19.84 -0.73
CA VAL A 125 11.46 19.23 -0.73
C VAL A 125 10.82 19.42 -2.10
N LEU A 126 10.63 18.33 -2.84
CA LEU A 126 10.04 18.34 -4.17
C LEU A 126 8.58 17.87 -4.15
N GLY A 127 7.76 18.43 -5.03
CA GLY A 127 6.38 17.99 -5.21
C GLY A 127 5.54 19.00 -5.99
N THR A 128 4.39 18.57 -6.49
CA THR A 128 3.45 19.40 -7.25
C THR A 128 2.72 20.44 -6.38
N PRO A 129 2.22 21.56 -6.96
CA PRO A 129 1.36 22.49 -6.22
C PRO A 129 0.18 21.76 -5.56
N GLY A 130 -0.12 22.09 -4.29
CA GLY A 130 -1.19 21.43 -3.52
C GLY A 130 -0.79 20.12 -2.82
N SER A 131 0.43 19.61 -3.00
CA SER A 131 0.87 18.33 -2.39
C SER A 131 1.16 18.36 -0.88
N GLY A 132 0.84 19.46 -0.18
CA GLY A 132 1.00 19.56 1.28
C GLY A 132 2.43 19.76 1.82
N LYS A 133 3.42 20.09 0.97
CA LYS A 133 4.84 20.26 1.38
C LYS A 133 5.03 21.23 2.55
N SER A 134 4.33 22.37 2.52
CA SER A 134 4.46 23.38 3.57
C SER A 134 4.03 22.82 4.92
N TYR A 135 2.85 22.20 4.97
CA TYR A 135 2.32 21.60 6.19
C TYR A 135 3.16 20.42 6.70
N ALA A 136 3.52 19.49 5.81
CA ALA A 136 4.19 18.25 6.20
C ALA A 136 5.67 18.42 6.57
N VAL A 137 6.37 19.36 5.94
CA VAL A 137 7.83 19.50 6.10
C VAL A 137 8.23 20.90 6.55
N VAL A 138 7.87 21.94 5.79
CA VAL A 138 8.40 23.31 6.02
C VAL A 138 7.97 23.85 7.38
N ASN A 139 6.71 23.66 7.77
CA ASN A 139 6.20 24.10 9.08
C ASN A 139 6.96 23.43 10.23
N SER A 140 7.30 22.15 10.09
CA SER A 140 8.06 21.42 11.11
C SER A 140 9.49 21.93 11.20
N TYR A 141 10.12 22.25 10.06
CA TYR A 141 11.41 22.92 10.01
C TYR A 141 11.39 24.28 10.70
N ILE A 142 10.43 25.15 10.36
CA ILE A 142 10.30 26.47 10.98
C ILE A 142 10.19 26.32 12.49
N LYS A 143 9.32 25.40 12.94
CA LYS A 143 9.07 25.19 14.36
C LYS A 143 10.30 24.74 15.13
N GLN A 144 10.88 23.62 14.70
CA GLN A 144 12.05 23.04 15.38
C GLN A 144 13.27 23.96 15.33
N GLN A 145 13.45 24.75 14.27
CA GLN A 145 14.55 25.72 14.20
C GLN A 145 14.36 26.87 15.20
N ILE A 146 13.13 27.36 15.37
CA ILE A 146 12.80 28.37 16.37
C ILE A 146 13.02 27.83 17.79
N GLU A 147 12.52 26.62 18.08
CA GLU A 147 12.69 25.94 19.36
C GLU A 147 14.17 25.74 19.73
N LYS A 148 15.03 25.55 18.72
CA LYS A 148 16.48 25.39 18.87
C LYS A 148 17.26 26.70 18.92
N GLY A 149 16.57 27.84 18.89
CA GLY A 149 17.19 29.15 19.02
C GLY A 149 17.91 29.64 17.75
N PHE A 150 17.61 29.06 16.58
CA PHE A 150 18.16 29.57 15.31
C PHE A 150 17.45 30.85 14.88
N ALA A 151 18.20 31.71 14.18
CA ALA A 151 17.61 32.80 13.42
C ALA A 151 17.13 32.26 12.06
N LEU A 152 15.95 32.69 11.62
CA LEU A 152 15.35 32.23 10.37
C LEU A 152 15.34 33.35 9.32
N TYR A 153 15.71 32.99 8.10
CA TYR A 153 15.39 33.75 6.91
C TYR A 153 14.28 33.02 6.16
N CYS A 154 13.08 33.59 6.14
CA CYS A 154 11.90 32.97 5.56
C CYS A 154 11.47 33.74 4.31
N TYR A 155 11.49 33.07 3.16
CA TYR A 155 10.90 33.58 1.93
C TYR A 155 9.49 33.01 1.76
N ASP A 156 8.49 33.86 1.90
CA ASP A 156 7.08 33.48 1.89
C ASP A 156 6.39 33.97 0.62
N TYR A 157 6.35 33.11 -0.40
CA TYR A 157 5.72 33.44 -1.68
C TYR A 157 4.20 33.62 -1.58
N LYS A 158 3.55 33.03 -0.55
CA LYS A 158 2.10 33.12 -0.31
C LYS A 158 1.84 33.91 0.96
N PHE A 159 2.47 35.06 1.08
CA PHE A 159 2.41 35.87 2.27
C PHE A 159 0.94 36.13 2.71
N PRO A 160 0.59 35.99 4.01
CA PRO A 160 1.46 35.71 5.16
C PRO A 160 1.49 34.23 5.66
N ASP A 161 1.30 33.22 4.80
CA ASP A 161 1.16 31.81 5.21
C ASP A 161 2.28 31.30 6.16
N LEU A 162 3.55 31.34 5.73
CA LEU A 162 4.67 30.84 6.53
C LEU A 162 5.09 31.85 7.59
N SER A 163 4.94 33.14 7.26
CA SER A 163 5.32 34.26 8.12
C SER A 163 4.52 34.28 9.42
N GLU A 164 3.21 34.02 9.34
CA GLU A 164 2.33 33.94 10.51
C GLU A 164 2.71 32.76 11.43
N ILE A 165 3.04 31.61 10.85
CA ILE A 165 3.49 30.42 11.60
C ILE A 165 4.80 30.72 12.33
N ALA A 166 5.77 31.30 11.63
CA ALA A 166 7.05 31.66 12.20
C ALA A 166 6.90 32.68 13.34
N TYR A 167 6.10 33.74 13.13
CA TYR A 167 5.89 34.79 14.12
C TYR A 167 5.19 34.27 15.38
N ASN A 168 4.06 33.58 15.23
CA ASN A 168 3.29 33.06 16.36
C ASN A 168 4.10 32.05 17.19
N HIS A 169 4.89 31.22 16.50
CA HIS A 169 5.70 30.24 17.20
C HIS A 169 6.93 30.88 17.85
N LEU A 170 7.52 31.90 17.24
CA LEU A 170 8.59 32.69 17.85
C LEU A 170 8.12 33.34 19.16
N LEU A 171 6.95 33.98 19.17
CA LEU A 171 6.40 34.64 20.36
C LEU A 171 6.30 33.72 21.58
N THR A 172 6.06 32.42 21.35
CA THR A 172 5.92 31.41 22.41
C THR A 172 7.26 30.77 22.83
N HIS A 173 8.35 31.02 22.10
CA HIS A 173 9.66 30.39 22.30
C HIS A 173 10.81 31.39 22.47
N LEU A 174 10.51 32.67 22.70
CA LEU A 174 11.52 33.73 22.88
C LEU A 174 12.50 33.46 24.03
N ASP A 175 12.08 32.73 25.05
CA ASP A 175 12.90 32.44 26.23
C ASP A 175 13.98 31.38 25.96
N GLY A 176 13.88 30.63 24.85
CA GLY A 176 14.93 29.71 24.38
C GLY A 176 16.15 30.41 23.78
N TYR A 177 16.07 31.72 23.52
CA TYR A 177 17.13 32.48 22.88
C TYR A 177 18.03 33.20 23.89
N LYS A 178 19.35 33.02 23.75
CA LYS A 178 20.36 33.80 24.51
C LYS A 178 20.20 35.31 24.28
N VAL A 179 19.89 35.70 23.04
CA VAL A 179 19.59 37.08 22.65
C VAL A 179 18.25 37.05 21.91
N LYS A 180 17.24 37.73 22.46
CA LYS A 180 15.89 37.72 21.88
C LYS A 180 15.92 38.26 20.44
N PRO A 181 15.52 37.46 19.44
CA PRO A 181 15.54 37.88 18.05
C PRO A 181 14.46 38.92 17.80
N LYS A 182 14.69 39.77 16.80
CA LYS A 182 13.68 40.70 16.29
C LYS A 182 13.09 40.11 15.01
N PHE A 183 11.79 40.33 14.81
CA PHE A 183 11.09 39.90 13.61
C PHE A 183 10.94 41.09 12.66
N TYR A 184 11.49 40.96 11.46
CA TYR A 184 11.42 41.99 10.42
C TYR A 184 10.80 41.37 9.17
N VAL A 185 9.92 42.13 8.51
CA VAL A 185 9.28 41.74 7.25
C VAL A 185 9.66 42.75 6.19
N ILE A 186 10.13 42.27 5.04
CA ILE A 186 10.29 43.07 3.83
C ILE A 186 9.21 42.59 2.88
N ASN A 187 8.16 43.40 2.72
CA ASN A 187 7.08 43.10 1.79
C ASN A 187 7.30 43.88 0.49
N PHE A 188 7.55 43.17 -0.61
CA PHE A 188 7.73 43.80 -1.92
C PHE A 188 6.40 44.18 -2.58
N ASP A 189 5.29 43.58 -2.17
CA ASP A 189 3.95 43.88 -2.68
C ASP A 189 3.32 45.11 -2.01
N ASP A 190 3.75 45.43 -0.77
CA ASP A 190 3.39 46.66 -0.06
C ASP A 190 4.65 47.35 0.48
N PRO A 191 5.29 48.23 -0.33
CA PRO A 191 6.60 48.82 -0.04
C PRO A 191 6.57 49.98 0.99
N ARG A 192 5.55 50.06 1.83
CA ARG A 192 5.35 51.16 2.80
C ARG A 192 6.21 51.04 4.05
#